data_AF-A0A8H3FGS0-F1
#
_entry.id   AF-A0A8H3FGS0-F1
#
_cell.length_a   1.000
_cell.length_b   1.000
_cell.length_c   1.000
_cell.angle_alpha   90.00
_cell.angle_beta   90.00
_cell.angle_gamma   90.00
#
_symmetry.space_group_name_H-M   'P 1'
#
loop_
_entity.id
_entity.type
_entity.pdbx_description
1 polymer ?
#
loop_
_entity_poly.entity_id
_entity_poly.type
_entity_poly.pdbx_seq_one_letter_code
_entity_poly.pdbx_strand_id
1 'polypeptide(L)'
;MFSLGFPDWKKIGWHVGKKLRHVIYPPIDTGPSREERRAQRLRDGLIGLVYFDDFDELEAWSAEHVDPVQQANTPLLKRSASRVHNQAGPSTLVLLCHDYGGGYHDYESARPSLLQAKMYACNYPQYVDTFVYFSHKLVCVPPPAWINTMHRNGVKVLGTFIVEPGKTQVERILDQVHGEFVVAKQLAAMADVFGFNGWLLNIELKFPKSITPLTGKMNAFIRSLKASVGS
;
A
#
# COMPACT_ATOMS: atom_id res chain seq x y z
N MET A 1 -20.97 -49.39 3.44
CA MET A 1 -21.01 -47.92 3.47
C MET A 1 -20.17 -47.43 2.30
N PHE A 2 -20.81 -47.00 1.21
CA PHE A 2 -20.13 -46.59 -0.02
C PHE A 2 -19.58 -45.17 0.12
N SER A 3 -18.31 -44.96 -0.25
CA SER A 3 -17.73 -43.63 -0.46
C SER A 3 -17.41 -43.50 -1.95
N LEU A 4 -18.09 -42.56 -2.61
CA LEU A 4 -17.87 -42.19 -4.00
C LEU A 4 -16.62 -41.30 -4.08
N GLY A 5 -15.52 -41.83 -4.57
CA GLY A 5 -14.33 -41.05 -4.95
C GLY A 5 -14.55 -40.40 -6.31
N PHE A 6 -14.50 -39.07 -6.38
CA PHE A 6 -14.45 -38.33 -7.63
C PHE A 6 -13.10 -38.56 -8.35
N PRO A 7 -13.06 -38.78 -9.68
CA PRO A 7 -11.80 -38.89 -10.41
C PRO A 7 -11.11 -37.53 -10.54
N ASP A 8 -9.81 -37.52 -10.24
CA ASP A 8 -8.89 -36.40 -10.45
C ASP A 8 -8.75 -36.11 -11.96
N TRP A 9 -9.50 -35.10 -12.42
CA TRP A 9 -9.61 -34.67 -13.82
C TRP A 9 -8.27 -34.27 -14.46
N LYS A 10 -7.22 -34.06 -13.65
CA LYS A 10 -5.86 -33.75 -14.12
C LYS A 10 -5.20 -34.87 -14.92
N LYS A 11 -5.67 -36.13 -14.83
CA LYS A 11 -5.03 -37.28 -15.50
C LYS A 11 -5.59 -37.64 -16.88
N ILE A 12 -6.76 -37.12 -17.28
CA ILE A 12 -7.41 -37.52 -18.55
C ILE A 12 -6.92 -36.69 -19.76
N GLY A 13 -6.37 -35.50 -19.54
CA GLY A 13 -6.05 -34.54 -20.62
C GLY A 13 -4.79 -34.80 -21.45
N TRP A 14 -3.95 -35.79 -21.12
CA TRP A 14 -2.65 -35.96 -21.77
C TRP A 14 -2.69 -36.59 -23.18
N HIS A 15 -3.83 -37.16 -23.60
CA HIS A 15 -3.95 -37.89 -24.88
C HIS A 15 -4.81 -37.20 -25.94
N VAL A 16 -5.30 -35.98 -25.71
CA VAL A 16 -6.08 -35.26 -26.74
C VAL A 16 -5.17 -34.25 -27.45
N GLY A 17 -4.98 -34.48 -28.75
CA GLY A 17 -3.98 -33.82 -29.58
C GLY A 17 -4.03 -32.29 -29.59
N LYS A 18 -2.87 -31.69 -29.89
CA LYS A 18 -2.58 -30.24 -29.91
C LYS A 18 -3.57 -29.35 -30.69
N LYS A 19 -4.51 -29.91 -31.47
CA LYS A 19 -5.47 -29.17 -32.31
C LYS A 19 -6.75 -28.69 -31.61
N LEU A 20 -7.03 -29.10 -30.36
CA LEU A 20 -8.29 -28.71 -29.65
C LEU A 20 -8.07 -27.94 -28.34
N ARG A 21 -6.83 -27.57 -28.00
CA ARG A 21 -6.52 -26.90 -26.71
C ARG A 21 -7.22 -25.55 -26.50
N HIS A 22 -7.42 -24.78 -27.57
CA HIS A 22 -8.13 -23.48 -27.49
C HIS A 22 -9.65 -23.60 -27.31
N VAL A 23 -10.22 -24.80 -27.46
CA VAL A 23 -11.66 -25.05 -27.33
C VAL A 23 -12.00 -25.58 -25.93
N ILE A 24 -11.05 -26.24 -25.26
CA ILE A 24 -11.27 -26.95 -23.98
C ILE A 24 -10.79 -26.14 -22.77
N TYR A 25 -9.81 -25.24 -22.96
CA TYR A 25 -9.32 -24.37 -21.89
C TYR A 25 -9.78 -22.94 -22.16
N PRO A 26 -10.45 -22.27 -21.20
CA PRO A 26 -10.65 -20.84 -21.30
C PRO A 26 -9.28 -20.15 -21.49
N PRO A 27 -9.23 -18.97 -22.14
CA PRO A 27 -8.00 -18.18 -22.20
C PRO A 27 -7.39 -18.09 -20.80
N ILE A 28 -6.07 -18.26 -20.70
CA ILE A 28 -5.36 -18.00 -19.44
C ILE A 28 -5.72 -16.56 -19.06
N ASP A 29 -6.38 -16.40 -17.91
CA ASP A 29 -6.62 -15.08 -17.36
C ASP A 29 -5.25 -14.47 -17.04
N THR A 30 -4.82 -13.54 -17.90
CA THR A 30 -3.54 -12.84 -17.77
C THR A 30 -3.66 -11.63 -16.83
N GLY A 31 -4.83 -11.44 -16.21
CA GLY A 31 -5.18 -10.25 -15.47
C GLY A 31 -5.36 -9.03 -16.40
N PRO A 32 -5.67 -7.86 -15.81
CA PRO A 32 -5.82 -6.63 -16.57
C PRO A 32 -4.50 -6.16 -17.16
N SER A 33 -4.57 -5.63 -18.38
CA SER A 33 -3.46 -4.97 -19.08
C SER A 33 -2.97 -3.72 -18.34
N ARG A 34 -1.79 -3.21 -18.72
CA ARG A 34 -1.24 -1.96 -18.15
C ARG A 34 -2.19 -0.77 -18.37
N GLU A 35 -2.83 -0.71 -19.53
CA GLU A 35 -3.77 0.36 -19.86
C GLU A 35 -5.06 0.26 -19.03
N GLU A 36 -5.62 -0.94 -18.87
CA GLU A 36 -6.79 -1.16 -18.01
C GLU A 36 -6.50 -0.82 -16.55
N ARG A 37 -5.33 -1.22 -16.03
CA ARG A 37 -4.88 -0.83 -14.68
C ARG A 37 -4.73 0.67 -14.54
N ARG A 38 -4.14 1.35 -15.54
CA ARG A 38 -4.03 2.82 -15.55
C ARG A 38 -5.40 3.48 -15.57
N ALA A 39 -6.32 3.00 -16.40
CA ALA A 39 -7.68 3.52 -16.48
C ALA A 39 -8.45 3.31 -15.16
N GLN A 40 -8.28 2.17 -14.51
CA GLN A 40 -8.85 1.92 -13.18
C GLN A 40 -8.28 2.88 -12.14
N ARG A 41 -6.95 3.04 -12.08
CA ARG A 41 -6.32 3.99 -11.17
C ARG A 41 -6.83 5.42 -11.36
N LEU A 42 -7.04 5.85 -12.60
CA LEU A 42 -7.62 7.17 -12.87
C LEU A 42 -9.04 7.31 -12.31
N ARG A 43 -9.87 6.26 -12.43
CA ARG A 43 -11.22 6.23 -11.81
C ARG A 43 -11.14 6.28 -10.28
N ASP A 44 -10.25 5.47 -9.69
CA ASP A 44 -10.03 5.42 -8.25
C ASP A 44 -9.51 6.77 -7.71
N GLY A 45 -8.69 7.45 -8.50
CA GLY A 45 -8.21 8.80 -8.21
C GLY A 45 -9.35 9.82 -8.04
N LEU A 46 -10.44 9.71 -8.83
CA LEU A 46 -11.60 10.59 -8.72
C LEU A 46 -12.36 10.43 -7.40
N ILE A 47 -12.16 9.32 -6.70
CA ILE A 47 -12.78 9.03 -5.40
C ILE A 47 -11.78 9.13 -4.23
N GLY A 48 -10.60 9.69 -4.48
CA GLY A 48 -9.61 10.02 -3.45
C GLY A 48 -8.57 8.94 -3.17
N LEU A 49 -8.50 7.87 -3.98
CA LEU A 49 -7.56 6.76 -3.78
C LEU A 49 -6.31 6.96 -4.64
N VAL A 50 -5.12 6.73 -4.08
CA VAL A 50 -3.85 6.97 -4.77
C VAL A 50 -2.88 5.82 -4.53
N TYR A 51 -2.48 5.14 -5.60
CA TYR A 51 -1.54 4.03 -5.53
C TYR A 51 -0.75 3.87 -6.84
N PHE A 52 0.40 3.21 -6.78
CA PHE A 52 1.23 2.92 -7.96
C PHE A 52 1.60 1.44 -8.01
N ASP A 53 1.62 0.87 -9.20
CA ASP A 53 1.95 -0.53 -9.44
C ASP A 53 3.45 -0.73 -9.72
N ASP A 54 4.12 0.28 -10.30
CA ASP A 54 5.52 0.22 -10.71
C ASP A 54 6.31 1.51 -10.41
N PHE A 55 7.64 1.44 -10.55
CA PHE A 55 8.54 2.55 -10.24
C PHE A 55 8.43 3.71 -11.23
N ASP A 56 8.05 3.45 -12.49
CA ASP A 56 7.89 4.53 -13.49
C ASP A 56 6.73 5.44 -13.09
N GLU A 57 5.65 4.85 -12.59
CA GLU A 57 4.49 5.59 -12.11
C GLU A 57 4.80 6.41 -10.85
N LEU A 58 5.56 5.84 -9.91
CA LEU A 58 6.03 6.57 -8.72
C LEU A 58 6.94 7.74 -9.10
N GLU A 59 7.90 7.52 -9.99
CA GLU A 59 8.84 8.57 -10.39
C GLU A 59 8.19 9.66 -11.24
N ALA A 60 7.18 9.32 -12.03
CA ALA A 60 6.39 10.28 -12.81
C ALA A 60 5.37 11.06 -11.98
N TRP A 61 5.13 10.70 -10.71
CA TRP A 61 4.20 11.43 -9.86
C TRP A 61 4.69 12.86 -9.58
N SER A 62 3.75 13.80 -9.57
CA SER A 62 3.99 15.21 -9.26
C SER A 62 2.85 15.76 -8.39
N ALA A 63 3.23 16.56 -7.39
CA ALA A 63 2.31 17.25 -6.50
C ALA A 63 1.37 18.24 -7.24
N GLU A 64 1.77 18.73 -8.41
CA GLU A 64 0.98 19.69 -9.21
C GLU A 64 -0.35 19.11 -9.72
N HIS A 65 -0.45 17.78 -9.81
CA HIS A 65 -1.63 17.09 -10.33
C HIS A 65 -2.51 16.47 -9.24
N VAL A 66 -2.25 16.79 -7.97
CA VAL A 66 -3.05 16.26 -6.86
C VAL A 66 -4.40 16.96 -6.78
N ASP A 67 -5.47 16.17 -6.74
CA ASP A 67 -6.83 16.68 -6.55
C ASP A 67 -7.09 16.88 -5.05
N PRO A 68 -7.70 18.00 -4.61
CA PRO A 68 -8.07 18.23 -3.21
C PRO A 68 -8.86 17.08 -2.57
N VAL A 69 -9.62 16.29 -3.34
CA VAL A 69 -10.35 15.12 -2.84
C VAL A 69 -9.44 14.02 -2.29
N GLN A 70 -8.16 14.00 -2.71
CA GLN A 70 -7.16 13.02 -2.28
C GLN A 70 -6.45 13.45 -0.98
N GLN A 71 -6.55 14.72 -0.60
CA GLN A 71 -5.81 15.27 0.53
C GLN A 71 -6.59 15.12 1.83
N ALA A 72 -5.90 14.67 2.89
CA ALA A 72 -6.44 14.76 4.23
C ALA A 72 -6.49 16.23 4.68
N ASN A 73 -7.52 16.58 5.46
CA ASN A 73 -7.75 17.95 5.93
C ASN A 73 -7.77 18.06 7.45
N THR A 74 -7.61 16.94 8.16
CA THR A 74 -7.56 16.89 9.62
C THR A 74 -6.11 16.74 10.06
N PRO A 75 -5.54 17.71 10.79
CA PRO A 75 -4.20 17.57 11.35
C PRO A 75 -4.19 16.51 12.46
N LEU A 76 -3.03 15.89 12.71
CA LEU A 76 -2.85 14.93 13.78
C LEU A 76 -3.13 15.58 15.15
N LEU A 77 -4.24 15.21 15.80
CA LEU A 77 -4.60 15.76 17.09
C LEU A 77 -3.73 15.16 18.20
N LYS A 78 -3.35 15.98 19.16
CA LYS A 78 -2.60 15.51 20.33
C LYS A 78 -3.53 14.76 21.27
N ARG A 79 -3.10 13.59 21.74
CA ARG A 79 -3.79 12.87 22.81
C ARG A 79 -3.47 13.51 24.15
N SER A 80 -4.50 13.76 24.95
CA SER A 80 -4.29 14.00 26.39
C SER A 80 -3.65 12.74 26.97
N ALA A 81 -2.53 12.91 27.68
CA ALA A 81 -1.79 11.83 28.33
C ALA A 81 -2.64 11.21 29.46
N SER A 82 -3.63 10.42 29.09
CA SER A 82 -4.46 9.66 30.01
C SER A 82 -4.64 8.24 29.48
N ARG A 83 -3.56 7.64 28.97
CA ARG A 83 -3.38 6.22 29.30
C ARG A 83 -3.22 6.23 30.81
N VAL A 84 -4.23 5.73 31.52
CA VAL A 84 -4.21 5.58 32.97
C VAL A 84 -2.99 4.72 33.31
N HIS A 85 -1.86 5.39 33.54
CA HIS A 85 -0.61 4.81 34.02
C HIS A 85 -0.78 4.53 35.51
N ASN A 86 -1.69 3.63 35.86
CA ASN A 86 -1.77 3.11 37.23
C ASN A 86 -0.74 2.01 37.49
N GLN A 87 0.10 1.66 36.51
CA GLN A 87 1.17 0.68 36.66
C GLN A 87 2.46 1.21 36.03
N ALA A 88 3.54 1.22 36.82
CA ALA A 88 4.89 1.65 36.47
C ALA A 88 5.61 0.67 35.50
N GLY A 89 4.95 0.31 34.39
CA GLY A 89 5.47 -0.57 33.36
C GLY A 89 5.78 0.16 32.05
N PRO A 90 6.61 -0.43 31.16
CA PRO A 90 6.89 0.15 29.85
C PRO A 90 5.60 0.31 29.04
N SER A 91 5.43 1.46 28.39
CA SER A 91 4.28 1.72 27.53
C SER A 91 4.34 0.84 26.28
N THR A 92 3.45 -0.14 26.16
CA THR A 92 3.32 -0.93 24.93
C THR A 92 2.66 -0.09 23.84
N LEU A 93 3.32 0.05 22.71
CA LEU A 93 2.76 0.68 21.52
C LEU A 93 2.04 -0.36 20.66
N VAL A 94 0.88 0.00 20.12
CA VAL A 94 0.07 -0.87 19.25
C VAL A 94 0.05 -0.29 17.84
N LEU A 95 0.48 -1.11 16.88
CA LEU A 95 0.33 -0.86 15.45
C LEU A 95 -0.81 -1.72 14.91
N LEU A 96 -1.78 -1.09 14.24
CA LEU A 96 -2.88 -1.76 13.55
C LEU A 96 -2.63 -1.73 12.04
N CYS A 97 -2.58 -2.90 11.41
CA CYS A 97 -2.40 -3.04 9.97
C CYS A 97 -3.72 -3.45 9.31
N HIS A 98 -4.30 -2.55 8.50
CA HIS A 98 -5.57 -2.76 7.80
C HIS A 98 -5.30 -3.15 6.34
N ASP A 99 -5.57 -4.42 6.00
CA ASP A 99 -5.34 -5.00 4.67
C ASP A 99 -6.64 -5.52 4.04
N TYR A 100 -7.82 -5.05 4.49
CA TYR A 100 -9.11 -5.69 4.19
C TYR A 100 -9.23 -6.11 2.71
N GLY A 101 -9.14 -7.41 2.40
CA GLY A 101 -9.25 -7.92 1.02
C GLY A 101 -8.20 -7.45 0.00
N GLY A 102 -7.02 -6.98 0.42
CA GLY A 102 -5.89 -6.67 -0.47
C GLY A 102 -5.80 -5.23 -0.98
N GLY A 103 -6.59 -4.30 -0.43
CA GLY A 103 -6.46 -2.86 -0.71
C GLY A 103 -7.77 -2.09 -0.66
N TYR A 104 -7.91 -1.14 -1.59
CA TYR A 104 -9.01 -0.17 -1.62
C TYR A 104 -10.37 -0.76 -1.95
N HIS A 105 -11.36 -0.27 -1.21
CA HIS A 105 -12.77 -0.52 -1.47
C HIS A 105 -13.49 0.79 -1.79
N ASP A 106 -14.53 0.72 -2.63
CA ASP A 106 -15.35 1.89 -3.00
C ASP A 106 -15.90 2.63 -1.78
N TYR A 107 -16.17 1.93 -0.67
CA TYR A 107 -16.69 2.53 0.55
C TYR A 107 -15.65 3.37 1.31
N GLU A 108 -14.37 3.22 1.02
CA GLU A 108 -13.28 4.00 1.62
C GLU A 108 -13.01 5.29 0.85
N SER A 109 -13.81 5.56 -0.18
CA SER A 109 -13.75 6.80 -0.94
C SER A 109 -13.89 8.03 -0.05
N ALA A 110 -13.23 9.09 -0.47
CA ALA A 110 -13.34 10.41 0.15
C ALA A 110 -14.76 11.02 0.00
N ARG A 111 -15.55 10.48 -0.94
CA ARG A 111 -16.92 10.89 -1.21
C ARG A 111 -17.87 9.93 -0.50
N PRO A 112 -18.93 10.42 0.17
CA PRO A 112 -19.92 9.54 0.77
C PRO A 112 -20.54 8.65 -0.31
N SER A 113 -20.38 7.33 -0.21
CA SER A 113 -21.11 6.40 -1.06
C SER A 113 -22.56 6.33 -0.55
N LEU A 114 -23.52 6.45 -1.47
CA LEU A 114 -24.96 6.41 -1.14
C LEU A 114 -25.47 5.01 -0.76
N LEU A 115 -24.59 3.99 -0.78
CA LEU A 115 -24.95 2.59 -0.61
C LEU A 115 -24.48 2.07 0.75
N GLN A 116 -25.41 1.48 1.49
CA GLN A 116 -25.17 0.75 2.75
C GLN A 116 -24.41 -0.56 2.47
N ALA A 117 -23.11 -0.46 2.16
CA ALA A 117 -22.23 -1.61 2.21
C ALA A 117 -21.78 -1.86 3.67
N LYS A 118 -21.45 -3.11 4.00
CA LYS A 118 -20.72 -3.39 5.24
C LYS A 118 -19.33 -2.74 5.13
N MET A 119 -19.04 -1.81 6.03
CA MET A 119 -17.77 -1.08 6.06
C MET A 119 -16.95 -1.54 7.26
N TYR A 120 -15.64 -1.69 7.07
CA TYR A 120 -14.74 -1.82 8.21
C TYR A 120 -14.53 -0.44 8.86
N ALA A 121 -14.57 -0.41 10.19
CA ALA A 121 -14.23 0.76 10.98
C ALA A 121 -13.35 0.34 12.15
N CYS A 122 -12.35 1.16 12.47
CA CYS A 122 -11.57 0.97 13.69
C CYS A 122 -12.36 1.50 14.89
N ASN A 123 -13.03 0.62 15.63
CA ASN A 123 -13.88 0.99 16.76
C ASN A 123 -13.11 1.37 18.03
N TYR A 124 -11.82 1.04 18.11
CA TYR A 124 -11.00 1.26 19.30
C TYR A 124 -9.70 2.03 19.01
N PRO A 125 -9.77 3.20 18.35
CA PRO A 125 -8.58 3.96 17.97
C PRO A 125 -7.78 4.45 19.20
N GLN A 126 -8.40 4.55 20.39
CA GLN A 126 -7.74 4.94 21.64
C GLN A 126 -6.62 3.97 22.08
N TYR A 127 -6.66 2.72 21.63
CA TYR A 127 -5.63 1.72 21.93
C TYR A 127 -4.58 1.60 20.81
N VAL A 128 -4.76 2.28 19.68
CA VAL A 128 -3.89 2.22 18.52
C VAL A 128 -2.98 3.44 18.51
N ASP A 129 -1.67 3.26 18.37
CA ASP A 129 -0.71 4.37 18.26
C ASP A 129 -0.38 4.69 16.80
N THR A 130 -0.40 3.67 15.95
CA THR A 130 -0.13 3.79 14.52
C THR A 130 -1.05 2.89 13.73
N PHE A 131 -1.70 3.46 12.72
CA PHE A 131 -2.53 2.76 11.76
C PHE A 131 -1.78 2.67 10.43
N VAL A 132 -1.67 1.48 9.88
CA VAL A 132 -1.10 1.25 8.55
C VAL A 132 -2.24 0.86 7.62
N TYR A 133 -2.42 1.62 6.54
CA TYR A 133 -3.29 1.21 5.45
C TYR A 133 -2.48 0.35 4.48
N PHE A 134 -2.72 -0.95 4.50
CA PHE A 134 -1.94 -1.96 3.79
C PHE A 134 -2.61 -2.35 2.47
N SER A 135 -1.78 -2.60 1.46
CA SER A 135 -2.19 -3.17 0.17
C SER A 135 -0.98 -3.85 -0.47
N HIS A 136 -1.18 -4.47 -1.63
CA HIS A 136 -0.12 -5.14 -2.41
C HIS A 136 0.48 -4.26 -3.54
N LYS A 137 0.11 -2.97 -3.58
CA LYS A 137 0.64 -2.00 -4.55
C LYS A 137 2.10 -1.65 -4.25
N LEU A 138 2.86 -1.18 -5.24
CA LEU A 138 4.23 -0.71 -4.98
C LEU A 138 4.21 0.45 -3.98
N VAL A 139 3.27 1.37 -4.19
CA VAL A 139 2.99 2.50 -3.30
C VAL A 139 1.51 2.53 -3.03
N CYS A 140 1.14 2.68 -1.76
CA CYS A 140 -0.24 2.81 -1.32
C CYS A 140 -0.38 4.01 -0.38
N VAL A 141 -1.11 5.03 -0.82
CA VAL A 141 -1.44 6.20 0.01
C VAL A 141 -2.71 5.89 0.80
N PRO A 142 -2.72 6.03 2.14
CA PRO A 142 -3.93 5.79 2.92
C PRO A 142 -5.08 6.69 2.43
N PRO A 143 -6.32 6.18 2.28
CA PRO A 143 -7.45 7.01 1.91
C PRO A 143 -7.61 8.21 2.87
N PRO A 144 -7.96 9.40 2.36
CA PRO A 144 -8.08 10.60 3.19
C PRO A 144 -9.15 10.44 4.29
N ALA A 145 -10.20 9.65 4.06
CA ALA A 145 -11.17 9.31 5.10
C ALA A 145 -10.54 8.57 6.30
N TRP A 146 -9.63 7.62 6.04
CA TRP A 146 -8.86 6.94 7.09
C TRP A 146 -7.89 7.88 7.79
N ILE A 147 -7.16 8.70 7.02
CA ILE A 147 -6.23 9.69 7.58
C ILE A 147 -6.98 10.62 8.53
N ASN A 148 -8.08 11.22 8.07
CA ASN A 148 -8.86 12.17 8.85
C ASN A 148 -9.44 11.53 10.13
N THR A 149 -9.95 10.31 10.03
CA THR A 149 -10.54 9.59 11.17
C THR A 149 -9.49 9.27 12.24
N MET A 150 -8.32 8.79 11.81
CA MET A 150 -7.23 8.41 12.70
C MET A 150 -6.55 9.63 13.33
N HIS A 151 -6.31 10.68 12.54
CA HIS A 151 -5.76 11.94 13.03
C HIS A 151 -6.65 12.60 14.07
N ARG A 152 -7.99 12.57 13.90
CA ARG A 152 -8.94 13.04 14.91
C ARG A 152 -8.83 12.29 16.24
N ASN A 153 -8.38 11.04 16.21
CA ASN A 153 -8.14 10.22 17.40
C ASN A 153 -6.67 10.24 17.86
N GLY A 154 -5.84 11.12 17.28
CA GLY A 154 -4.42 11.21 17.57
C GLY A 154 -3.61 9.95 17.25
N VAL A 155 -4.09 9.15 16.30
CA VAL A 155 -3.39 7.97 15.76
C VAL A 155 -2.55 8.42 14.56
N LYS A 156 -1.28 8.02 14.51
CA LYS A 156 -0.45 8.25 13.31
C LYS A 156 -0.88 7.33 12.18
N VAL A 157 -0.84 7.80 10.94
CA VAL A 157 -1.23 7.00 9.77
C VAL A 157 -0.03 6.81 8.84
N LEU A 158 0.21 5.56 8.43
CA LEU A 158 1.24 5.20 7.47
C LEU A 158 0.64 4.57 6.22
N GLY A 159 1.18 4.93 5.06
CA GLY A 159 1.01 4.17 3.83
C GLY A 159 1.96 2.99 3.75
N THR A 160 1.93 2.26 2.63
CA THR A 160 2.89 1.19 2.36
C THR A 160 3.73 1.44 1.11
N PHE A 161 5.01 1.09 1.21
CA PHE A 161 5.89 0.91 0.05
C PHE A 161 6.33 -0.55 0.03
N ILE A 162 5.80 -1.32 -0.92
CA ILE A 162 5.96 -2.79 -0.96
C ILE A 162 6.60 -3.26 -2.26
N VAL A 163 7.74 -3.92 -2.12
CA VAL A 163 8.41 -4.61 -3.21
C VAL A 163 8.30 -6.12 -3.01
N GLU A 164 7.30 -6.71 -3.67
CA GLU A 164 6.99 -8.14 -3.59
C GLU A 164 7.80 -8.98 -4.59
N PRO A 165 7.91 -10.30 -4.37
CA PRO A 165 8.43 -11.24 -5.36
C PRO A 165 7.72 -11.11 -6.71
N GLY A 166 8.49 -11.03 -7.79
CA GLY A 166 7.95 -10.87 -9.16
C GLY A 166 7.91 -9.43 -9.65
N LYS A 167 8.09 -8.43 -8.79
CA LYS A 167 8.42 -7.06 -9.21
C LYS A 167 9.90 -7.00 -9.64
N THR A 168 10.20 -6.09 -10.57
CA THR A 168 11.56 -5.88 -11.10
C THR A 168 12.11 -4.53 -10.64
N GLN A 169 13.40 -4.28 -10.85
CA GLN A 169 14.03 -2.97 -10.66
C GLN A 169 14.12 -2.50 -9.20
N VAL A 170 14.28 -3.43 -8.26
CA VAL A 170 14.42 -3.13 -6.82
C VAL A 170 15.59 -2.18 -6.52
N GLU A 171 16.63 -2.20 -7.35
CA GLU A 171 17.78 -1.31 -7.30
C GLU A 171 17.41 0.19 -7.37
N ARG A 172 16.29 0.56 -8.01
CA ARG A 172 15.81 1.95 -8.13
C ARG A 172 15.53 2.61 -6.78
N ILE A 173 15.29 1.83 -5.73
CA ILE A 173 15.21 2.34 -4.35
C ILE A 173 16.47 3.13 -3.98
N LEU A 174 17.62 2.70 -4.50
CA LEU A 174 18.94 3.25 -4.15
C LEU A 174 19.44 4.27 -5.17
N ASP A 175 18.66 4.60 -6.19
CA ASP A 175 19.05 5.58 -7.20
C ASP A 175 19.06 6.99 -6.63
N GLN A 176 20.09 7.74 -7.01
CA GLN A 176 20.31 9.10 -6.54
C GLN A 176 20.49 10.06 -7.70
N VAL A 177 19.88 11.24 -7.56
CA VAL A 177 20.07 12.38 -8.45
C VAL A 177 20.53 13.55 -7.59
N HIS A 178 21.68 14.14 -7.93
CA HIS A 178 22.31 15.21 -7.14
C HIS A 178 22.52 14.87 -5.64
N GLY A 179 22.72 13.59 -5.32
CA GLY A 179 22.94 13.11 -3.94
C GLY A 179 21.65 12.83 -3.15
N GLU A 180 20.48 13.09 -3.73
CA GLU A 180 19.18 12.78 -3.12
C GLU A 180 18.63 11.45 -3.64
N PHE A 181 18.11 10.60 -2.76
CA PHE A 181 17.42 9.39 -3.17
C PHE A 181 16.07 9.74 -3.80
N VAL A 182 15.89 9.41 -5.08
CA VAL A 182 14.70 9.80 -5.86
C VAL A 182 13.42 9.23 -5.23
N VAL A 183 13.42 7.93 -4.93
CA VAL A 183 12.29 7.26 -4.28
C VAL A 183 12.01 7.82 -2.89
N ALA A 184 13.04 8.12 -2.09
CA ALA A 184 12.84 8.69 -0.75
C ALA A 184 12.19 10.07 -0.82
N LYS A 185 12.63 10.90 -1.77
CA LYS A 185 12.07 12.22 -2.03
C LYS A 185 10.61 12.14 -2.43
N GLN A 186 10.25 11.25 -3.36
CA GLN A 186 8.87 11.08 -3.78
C GLN A 186 7.97 10.60 -2.64
N LEU A 187 8.39 9.56 -1.91
CA LEU A 187 7.64 9.06 -0.76
C LEU A 187 7.44 10.15 0.31
N ALA A 188 8.46 10.96 0.59
CA ALA A 188 8.36 12.07 1.54
C ALA A 188 7.38 13.15 1.07
N ALA A 189 7.51 13.60 -0.19
CA ALA A 189 6.63 14.60 -0.78
C ALA A 189 5.17 14.13 -0.81
N MET A 190 4.92 12.86 -1.10
CA MET A 190 3.57 12.28 -1.03
C MET A 190 3.01 12.30 0.40
N ALA A 191 3.82 11.95 1.42
CA ALA A 191 3.38 11.98 2.81
C ALA A 191 2.92 13.38 3.24
N ASP A 192 3.68 14.40 2.83
CA ASP A 192 3.35 15.80 3.08
C ASP A 192 2.08 16.25 2.32
N VAL A 193 2.07 16.06 0.99
CA VAL A 193 0.98 16.52 0.12
C VAL A 193 -0.36 15.86 0.43
N PHE A 194 -0.38 14.56 0.74
CA PHE A 194 -1.62 13.85 1.10
C PHE A 194 -1.95 13.94 2.60
N GLY A 195 -1.01 14.41 3.42
CA GLY A 195 -1.23 14.72 4.83
C GLY A 195 -1.21 13.53 5.78
N PHE A 196 -0.30 12.55 5.59
CA PHE A 196 -0.10 11.40 6.50
C PHE A 196 1.34 11.33 7.04
N ASN A 197 1.63 10.40 7.95
CA ASN A 197 2.83 10.47 8.81
C ASN A 197 4.03 9.62 8.36
N GLY A 198 3.98 8.99 7.19
CA GLY A 198 5.09 8.21 6.63
C GLY A 198 4.70 6.82 6.14
N TRP A 199 5.67 5.90 6.14
CA TRP A 199 5.57 4.66 5.36
C TRP A 199 5.99 3.44 6.17
N LEU A 200 5.24 2.35 6.02
CA LEU A 200 5.74 1.01 6.26
C LEU A 200 6.48 0.54 5.00
N LEU A 201 7.77 0.22 5.14
CA LEU A 201 8.56 -0.35 4.05
C LEU A 201 8.53 -1.88 4.18
N ASN A 202 8.02 -2.57 3.17
CA ASN A 202 8.05 -4.03 3.08
C ASN A 202 8.79 -4.47 1.81
N ILE A 203 10.07 -4.81 1.93
CA ILE A 203 10.92 -5.17 0.79
C ILE A 203 11.25 -6.66 0.88
N GLU A 204 10.55 -7.45 0.07
CA GLU A 204 10.64 -8.92 0.05
C GLU A 204 11.46 -9.45 -1.14
N LEU A 205 12.41 -8.63 -1.63
CA LEU A 205 13.31 -8.98 -2.73
C LEU A 205 14.77 -8.98 -2.31
N LYS A 206 15.55 -9.84 -2.98
CA LYS A 206 17.00 -9.80 -2.92
C LYS A 206 17.52 -8.76 -3.90
N PHE A 207 18.36 -7.85 -3.42
CA PHE A 207 19.10 -6.95 -4.30
C PHE A 207 20.19 -7.72 -5.06
N PRO A 208 20.55 -7.26 -6.28
CA PRO A 208 21.70 -7.79 -7.02
C PRO A 208 22.98 -7.74 -6.18
N LYS A 209 23.83 -8.78 -6.29
CA LYS A 209 25.11 -8.86 -5.57
C LYS A 209 26.09 -7.73 -5.93
N SER A 210 25.91 -7.08 -7.08
CA SER A 210 26.71 -5.92 -7.51
C SER A 210 26.51 -4.70 -6.61
N ILE A 211 25.41 -4.62 -5.86
CA ILE A 211 25.13 -3.51 -4.96
C ILE A 211 25.86 -3.73 -3.65
N THR A 212 27.01 -3.07 -3.49
CA THR A 212 27.82 -3.09 -2.28
C THR A 212 28.29 -1.68 -1.89
N PRO A 213 28.32 -1.32 -0.59
CA PRO A 213 27.71 -2.06 0.53
C PRO A 213 26.20 -1.83 0.57
N LEU A 214 25.40 -2.88 0.36
CA LEU A 214 23.93 -2.80 0.35
C LEU A 214 23.37 -2.24 1.66
N THR A 215 23.79 -2.77 2.81
CA THR A 215 23.34 -2.32 4.13
C THR A 215 23.63 -0.84 4.35
N GLY A 216 24.81 -0.37 3.93
CA GLY A 216 25.19 1.04 4.04
C GLY A 216 24.29 1.94 3.21
N LYS A 217 24.05 1.57 1.95
CA LYS A 217 23.17 2.30 1.02
C LYS A 217 21.71 2.31 1.50
N MET A 218 21.19 1.16 1.94
CA MET A 218 19.83 1.05 2.47
C MET A 218 19.64 1.87 3.75
N ASN A 219 20.62 1.85 4.66
CA ASN A 219 20.58 2.71 5.86
C ASN A 219 20.62 4.19 5.50
N ALA A 220 21.36 4.59 4.46
CA ALA A 220 21.37 5.96 3.96
C ALA A 220 20.01 6.35 3.36
N PHE A 221 19.40 5.47 2.57
CA PHE A 221 18.04 5.66 2.06
C PHE A 221 17.02 5.86 3.18
N ILE A 222 16.99 4.96 4.18
CA ILE A 222 16.07 5.05 5.31
C ILE A 222 16.27 6.34 6.11
N ARG A 223 17.53 6.76 6.34
CA ARG A 223 17.82 8.04 7.01
C ARG A 223 17.34 9.23 6.20
N SER A 224 17.57 9.23 4.89
CA SER A 224 17.09 10.28 3.99
C SER A 224 15.56 10.37 4.04
N LEU A 225 14.85 9.26 3.90
CA LEU A 225 13.39 9.24 3.98
C LEU A 225 12.88 9.75 5.34
N LYS A 226 13.48 9.29 6.44
CA LYS A 226 13.10 9.73 7.79
C LYS A 226 13.34 11.22 8.04
N ALA A 227 14.39 11.79 7.43
CA ALA A 227 14.70 13.21 7.58
C ALA A 227 13.73 14.10 6.79
N SER A 228 13.13 13.58 5.72
CA SER A 228 12.22 14.32 4.82
C SER A 228 10.74 14.15 5.15
N VAL A 229 10.35 13.15 5.93
CA VAL A 229 8.94 12.93 6.33
C VAL A 229 8.61 13.73 7.58
N GLY A 230 7.61 14.63 7.50
CA GLY A 230 7.13 15.41 8.64
C GLY A 230 8.04 16.58 9.04
N SER A 231 8.90 17.01 8.12
CA SER A 231 9.65 18.28 8.18
C SER A 231 8.78 19.48 7.84
#